data_AF-A0A4W5KB56-F1
#
_entry.id   AF-A0A4W5KB56-F1
#
_cell.length_a   1.000
_cell.length_b   1.000
_cell.length_c   1.000
_cell.angle_alpha   90.00
_cell.angle_beta   90.00
_cell.angle_gamma   90.00
#
_symmetry.space_group_name_H-M   'P 1'
#
loop_
_entity.id
_entity.type
_entity.pdbx_description
1 polymer ?
#
loop_
_entity_poly.entity_id
_entity_poly.type
_entity_poly.pdbx_seq_one_letter_code
_entity_poly.pdbx_strand_id
1 'polypeptide(L)'
;SDPLSPFPCLLVQTVQHKLAELKTEICVGRSFLDNCLQLHAEKRLDSQTASMAKYWASDLQNSVATRCLQLHGGWGYMWEYPIAK
;
A
#
# COMPACT_ATOMS: atom_id res chain seq x y z
N SER A 1 -6.15 -37.01 14.69
CA SER A 1 -5.56 -36.85 13.35
C SER A 1 -6.21 -35.64 12.73
N ASP A 2 -5.80 -34.48 13.23
CA ASP A 2 -6.46 -33.20 12.99
C ASP A 2 -5.81 -32.52 11.78
N PRO A 3 -6.53 -32.28 10.68
CA PRO A 3 -5.93 -31.75 9.44
C PRO A 3 -5.75 -30.23 9.44
N LEU A 4 -5.73 -29.55 10.60
CA LEU A 4 -6.12 -28.13 10.68
C LEU A 4 -5.05 -27.06 10.94
N SER A 5 -3.74 -27.33 10.81
CA SER A 5 -2.73 -26.37 11.28
C SER A 5 -1.74 -25.70 10.30
N PRO A 6 -1.91 -25.64 8.95
CA PRO A 6 -1.04 -24.79 8.12
C PRO A 6 -1.62 -23.40 7.76
N PHE A 7 -2.91 -23.13 7.97
CA PHE A 7 -3.57 -21.92 7.48
C PHE A 7 -3.14 -20.57 8.09
N PRO A 8 -2.71 -20.44 9.36
CA PRO A 8 -2.46 -19.11 9.93
C PRO A 8 -1.17 -18.45 9.41
N CYS A 9 -0.15 -19.21 9.00
CA CYS A 9 1.11 -18.61 8.52
C CYS A 9 0.93 -17.93 7.15
N LEU A 10 0.13 -18.53 6.26
CA LEU A 10 -0.10 -18.04 4.89
C LEU A 10 -0.78 -16.67 4.87
N LEU A 11 -1.75 -16.42 5.77
CA LEU A 11 -2.38 -15.11 5.87
C LEU A 11 -1.37 -14.05 6.32
N VAL A 12 -0.64 -14.33 7.41
CA VAL A 12 0.29 -13.37 8.01
C VAL A 12 1.40 -13.03 7.02
N GLN A 13 1.90 -14.03 6.27
CA GLN A 13 2.85 -13.80 5.18
C GLN A 13 2.27 -12.95 4.05
N THR A 14 1.03 -13.22 3.62
CA THR A 14 0.37 -12.45 2.54
C THR A 14 0.17 -11.00 2.94
N VAL A 15 -0.20 -10.73 4.20
CA VAL A 15 -0.36 -9.37 4.74
C VAL A 15 1.00 -8.66 4.81
N GLN A 16 2.03 -9.33 5.31
CA GLN A 16 3.38 -8.76 5.40
C GLN A 16 3.97 -8.43 4.03
N HIS A 17 3.80 -9.30 3.03
CA HIS A 17 4.25 -9.03 1.66
C HIS A 17 3.55 -7.80 1.08
N LYS A 18 2.22 -7.68 1.24
CA LYS A 18 1.45 -6.50 0.78
C LYS A 18 1.85 -5.20 1.47
N LEU A 19 2.19 -5.27 2.76
CA LEU A 19 2.73 -4.13 3.52
C LEU A 19 4.13 -3.73 3.03
N ALA A 20 4.98 -4.70 2.71
CA ALA A 20 6.32 -4.45 2.16
C ALA A 20 6.25 -3.81 0.76
N GLU A 21 5.35 -4.28 -0.11
CA GLU A 21 5.08 -3.68 -1.42
C GLU A 21 4.61 -2.23 -1.28
N LEU A 22 3.61 -1.98 -0.43
CA LEU A 22 3.12 -0.63 -0.12
C LEU A 22 4.23 0.29 0.35
N LYS A 23 5.06 -0.18 1.28
CA LYS A 23 6.17 0.59 1.81
C LYS A 23 7.17 0.96 0.71
N THR A 24 7.38 0.06 -0.25
CA THR A 24 8.26 0.29 -1.39
C THR A 24 7.69 1.36 -2.33
N GLU A 25 6.40 1.26 -2.69
CA GLU A 25 5.69 2.26 -3.51
C GLU A 25 5.74 3.66 -2.86
N ILE A 26 5.50 3.74 -1.55
CA ILE A 26 5.58 5.01 -0.80
C ILE A 26 7.00 5.56 -0.83
N CYS A 27 8.02 4.71 -0.69
CA CYS A 27 9.42 5.15 -0.67
C CYS A 27 9.85 5.72 -2.03
N VAL A 28 9.52 5.04 -3.12
CA VAL A 28 9.77 5.51 -4.49
C VAL A 28 9.02 6.82 -4.75
N GLY A 29 7.76 6.88 -4.35
CA GLY A 29 6.93 8.07 -4.47
C GLY A 29 7.45 9.28 -3.70
N ARG A 30 7.95 9.06 -2.48
CA ARG A 30 8.61 10.10 -1.68
C ARG A 30 9.85 10.63 -2.37
N SER A 31 10.71 9.76 -2.88
CA SER A 31 11.92 10.17 -3.61
C SER A 31 11.57 11.04 -4.83
N PHE A 32 10.51 10.68 -5.56
CA PHE A 32 10.02 11.50 -6.67
C PHE A 32 9.50 12.88 -6.21
N LEU A 33 8.69 12.91 -5.14
CA LEU A 33 8.20 14.16 -4.56
C LEU A 33 9.32 15.05 -4.02
N ASP A 34 10.32 14.47 -3.35
CA ASP A 34 11.48 15.18 -2.83
C ASP A 34 12.30 15.81 -3.98
N ASN A 35 12.48 15.09 -5.09
CA ASN A 35 13.13 15.65 -6.29
C ASN A 35 12.30 16.81 -6.89
N CYS A 36 10.97 16.67 -6.96
CA CYS A 36 10.10 17.77 -7.37
C CYS A 36 10.22 18.96 -6.42
N LEU A 37 10.35 18.72 -5.11
CA LEU A 37 10.49 19.76 -4.10
C LEU A 37 11.83 20.49 -4.23
N GLN A 38 12.89 19.76 -4.56
CA GLN A 38 14.21 20.33 -4.85
C GLN A 38 14.19 21.21 -6.11
N LEU A 39 13.58 20.73 -7.20
CA LEU A 39 13.39 21.52 -8.43
C LEU A 39 12.53 22.77 -8.19
N HIS A 40 11.54 22.67 -7.31
CA HIS A 40 10.72 23.80 -6.88
C HIS A 40 11.53 24.82 -6.07
N ALA A 41 12.40 24.37 -5.17
CA ALA A 41 13.30 25.25 -4.42
C ALA A 41 14.26 26.02 -5.35
N GLU A 42 14.69 25.40 -6.44
CA GLU A 42 15.49 26.03 -7.49
C GLU A 42 14.68 26.93 -8.44
N LYS A 43 13.35 27.05 -8.26
CA LYS A 43 12.40 27.74 -9.16
C LYS A 43 12.43 27.23 -10.60
N ARG A 44 12.86 25.98 -10.81
CA ARG A 44 12.94 25.30 -12.12
C ARG A 44 11.86 24.25 -12.29
N LEU A 45 10.86 24.23 -11.41
CA LEU A 45 9.80 23.24 -11.47
C LEU A 45 8.95 23.46 -12.72
N ASP A 46 8.87 22.42 -13.55
CA ASP A 46 7.97 22.41 -14.69
C ASP A 46 6.52 22.13 -14.25
N SER A 47 5.57 22.78 -14.93
CA SER A 47 4.14 22.62 -14.71
C SER A 47 3.69 21.15 -14.85
N GLN A 48 4.32 20.43 -15.78
CA GLN A 48 4.05 19.00 -15.97
C GLN A 48 4.51 18.18 -14.77
N THR A 49 5.70 18.44 -14.24
CA THR A 49 6.24 17.76 -13.06
C THR A 49 5.40 18.03 -11.81
N ALA A 50 4.92 19.26 -11.63
CA ALA A 50 3.99 19.60 -10.55
C ALA A 50 2.67 18.81 -10.64
N SER A 51 2.14 18.66 -11.85
CA SER A 51 0.90 17.90 -12.11
C SER A 51 1.10 16.41 -11.86
N MET A 52 2.24 15.85 -12.28
CA MET A 52 2.62 14.45 -12.01
C MET A 52 2.77 14.19 -10.51
N ALA A 53 3.44 15.08 -9.78
CA ALA A 53 3.58 14.99 -8.32
C ALA A 53 2.23 14.96 -7.61
N LYS A 54 1.29 15.83 -8.02
CA LYS A 54 -0.06 15.88 -7.46
C LYS A 54 -0.88 14.63 -7.77
N TYR A 55 -0.80 14.13 -9.00
CA TYR A 55 -1.44 12.87 -9.40
C TYR A 55 -0.91 11.72 -8.55
N TRP A 56 0.41 11.59 -8.45
CA TRP A 56 1.07 10.53 -7.69
C TRP A 56 0.67 10.54 -6.21
N ALA A 57 0.66 11.71 -5.58
CA ALA A 57 0.25 11.84 -4.17
C ALA A 57 -1.20 11.37 -3.95
N SER A 58 -2.10 11.71 -4.86
CA SER A 58 -3.52 11.33 -4.77
C SER A 58 -3.73 9.82 -4.98
N ASP A 59 -3.04 9.25 -5.97
CA ASP A 59 -3.12 7.83 -6.29
C ASP A 59 -2.53 6.96 -5.16
N LEU A 60 -1.39 7.37 -4.60
CA LEU A 60 -0.77 6.71 -3.46
C LEU A 60 -1.71 6.68 -2.24
N GLN A 61 -2.36 7.81 -1.94
CA GLN A 61 -3.32 7.90 -0.84
C GLN A 61 -4.51 6.97 -1.05
N ASN A 62 -5.02 6.90 -2.29
CA ASN A 62 -6.13 6.01 -2.63
C ASN A 62 -5.75 4.53 -2.57
N SER A 63 -4.56 4.17 -3.07
CA SER A 63 -4.02 2.80 -2.98
C SER A 63 -3.86 2.34 -1.53
N VAL A 64 -3.30 3.19 -0.67
CA VAL A 64 -3.17 2.91 0.77
C VAL A 64 -4.54 2.75 1.41
N ALA A 65 -5.49 3.64 1.14
CA ALA A 65 -6.85 3.55 1.68
C ALA A 65 -7.58 2.26 1.23
N THR A 66 -7.49 1.92 -0.06
CA THR A 66 -8.08 0.70 -0.62
C THR A 66 -7.48 -0.55 0.02
N ARG A 67 -6.16 -0.59 0.22
CA ARG A 67 -5.48 -1.74 0.85
C ARG A 67 -5.78 -1.83 2.35
N CYS A 68 -5.88 -0.70 3.06
CA CYS A 68 -6.36 -0.68 4.44
C CYS A 68 -7.80 -1.21 4.54
N LEU A 69 -8.68 -0.84 3.61
CA LEU A 69 -10.04 -1.37 3.54
C LEU A 69 -10.05 -2.86 3.17
N GLN A 70 -9.20 -3.32 2.26
CA GLN A 70 -9.08 -4.74 1.89
C GLN A 70 -8.57 -5.59 3.07
N LEU A 71 -7.65 -5.05 3.87
CA LEU A 71 -7.21 -5.68 5.11
C LEU A 71 -8.37 -5.74 6.12
N HIS A 72 -9.05 -4.63 6.41
CA HIS A 72 -10.13 -4.64 7.41
C HIS A 72 -11.40 -5.39 6.95
N GLY A 73 -11.77 -5.28 5.68
CA GLY A 73 -12.91 -5.98 5.07
C GLY A 73 -12.64 -7.47 4.80
N GLY A 74 -11.38 -7.84 4.54
CA GLY A 74 -10.95 -9.23 4.45
C GLY A 74 -10.86 -9.93 5.81
N TRP A 75 -10.62 -9.17 6.89
CA TRP A 75 -10.70 -9.70 8.26
C TRP A 75 -12.13 -10.01 8.68
N GLY A 76 -13.15 -9.32 8.16
CA GLY A 76 -14.56 -9.66 8.37
C GLY A 76 -14.89 -11.08 7.89
N TYR A 77 -14.39 -11.48 6.72
CA TYR A 77 -14.57 -12.85 6.21
C TYR A 77 -13.67 -13.89 6.90
N MET A 78 -12.51 -13.51 7.45
CA MET A 78 -11.65 -14.47 8.17
C MET A 78 -12.00 -14.65 9.65
N TRP A 79 -12.57 -13.64 10.30
CA TRP A 79 -13.12 -13.77 11.65
C TRP A 79 -14.52 -14.40 11.67
N GLU A 80 -15.30 -14.30 10.57
CA GLU A 80 -16.58 -15.00 10.43
C GLU A 80 -16.48 -16.43 9.88
N TYR A 81 -15.32 -16.85 9.37
CA TYR A 81 -15.09 -18.25 8.99
C TYR A 81 -14.17 -18.93 10.00
N PRO A 82 -14.72 -19.54 11.08
CA PRO A 82 -14.08 -20.73 11.58
C PRO A 82 -14.26 -21.74 10.47
N ILE A 83 -13.18 -22.08 9.77
CA ILE A 83 -12.97 -23.46 9.37
C ILE A 83 -14.24 -24.04 8.69
N ALA A 84 -14.61 -23.54 7.50
CA ALA A 84 -15.76 -24.09 6.81
C ALA A 84 -15.40 -25.49 6.27
N LYS A 85 -15.49 -26.44 7.20
CA LYS A 85 -15.38 -27.90 7.14
C LYS A 85 -14.00 -28.52 6.97
#